data_AF-T1AKG4-F1
#
_entry.id   AF-T1AKG4-F1
#
_cell.length_a   1.000
_cell.length_b   1.000
_cell.length_c   1.000
_cell.angle_alpha   90.00
_cell.angle_beta   90.00
_cell.angle_gamma   90.00
#
_symmetry.space_group_name_H-M   'P 1'
#
loop_
_entity.id
_entity.type
_entity.pdbx_description
1 polymer ?
#
loop_
_entity_poly.entity_id
_entity_poly.type
_entity_poly.pdbx_seq_one_letter_code
_entity_poly.pdbx_strand_id
1 'polypeptide(L)'
;AQGHVGYYLVDRGLAALEQRVGPRGPAIKILRDLARRAPLTVYLGSTVLLLALLAQPLLRAVLRNGMEGWAWAAIAVPVVLISSQLAISLVNWLMSIVVMPRMLPRMDYSRGLPPAVRTLVVVPAMLTCAQDVGALADALEVRFLANRDPHLHFA
;
A
#
# COMPACT_ATOMS: atom_id res chain seq x y z
N ALA A 1 23.07 6.86 7.49
CA ALA A 1 22.02 7.31 6.55
C ALA A 1 21.38 8.68 6.89
N GLN A 2 21.77 9.37 7.99
CA GLN A 2 21.17 10.66 8.40
C GLN A 2 21.62 11.88 7.59
N GLY A 3 22.53 11.74 6.62
CA GLY A 3 23.10 12.85 5.85
C GLY A 3 22.31 13.28 4.61
N HIS A 4 21.21 12.60 4.27
CA HIS A 4 20.43 12.92 3.07
C HIS A 4 19.08 13.57 3.45
N VAL A 5 18.76 14.69 2.81
CA VAL A 5 17.55 15.49 3.08
C VAL A 5 16.27 14.65 2.93
N GLY A 6 16.26 13.69 2.00
CA GLY A 6 15.15 12.76 1.79
C GLY A 6 14.74 11.96 3.05
N TYR A 7 15.67 11.71 3.98
CA TYR A 7 15.38 11.02 5.24
C TYR A 7 14.39 11.79 6.11
N TYR A 8 14.50 13.12 6.14
CA TYR A 8 13.61 14.01 6.91
C TYR A 8 12.35 14.41 6.14
N LEU A 9 12.36 14.31 4.80
CA LEU A 9 11.21 14.65 3.97
C LEU A 9 10.24 13.48 3.74
N VAL A 10 10.71 12.23 3.64
CA VAL A 10 9.88 11.11 3.16
C VAL A 10 9.96 9.87 4.08
N ASP A 11 11.02 9.76 4.88
CA ASP A 11 11.34 8.55 5.65
C ASP A 11 11.13 8.76 7.17
N ARG A 12 11.78 7.93 8.01
CA ARG A 12 11.64 7.92 9.47
C ARG A 12 11.98 9.26 10.15
N GLY A 13 12.76 10.13 9.51
CA GLY A 13 13.07 11.47 10.02
C GLY A 13 11.88 12.45 9.96
N LEU A 14 10.85 12.14 9.17
CA LEU A 14 9.66 12.98 9.02
C LEU A 14 8.90 13.17 10.34
N ALA A 15 8.83 12.14 11.19
CA ALA A 15 8.14 12.25 12.48
C ALA A 15 8.84 13.25 13.41
N ALA A 16 10.18 13.28 13.40
CA ALA A 16 10.98 14.25 14.16
C ALA A 16 10.86 15.67 13.58
N LEU A 17 10.72 15.81 12.26
CA LEU A 17 10.45 17.08 11.59
C LEU A 17 9.04 17.60 11.94
N GLU A 18 8.01 16.77 11.85
CA GLU A 18 6.63 17.14 12.21
C GLU A 18 6.49 17.56 13.68
N GLN A 19 7.22 16.91 14.60
CA GLN A 19 7.22 17.31 16.02
C GLN A 19 7.79 18.71 16.23
N ARG A 20 8.74 19.14 15.39
CA ARG A 20 9.34 20.49 15.46
C ARG A 20 8.52 21.56 14.75
N VAL A 21 7.69 21.18 13.77
CA VAL A 21 6.90 22.11 12.93
C VAL A 21 5.44 22.23 13.40
N GLY A 22 4.97 21.33 14.27
CA GLY A 22 3.64 21.37 14.89
C GLY A 22 2.68 20.29 14.34
N PRO A 23 1.89 19.61 15.20
CA PRO A 23 1.13 18.44 14.80
C PRO A 23 -0.12 18.78 13.95
N ARG A 24 -0.24 18.13 12.78
CA ARG A 24 -1.51 17.98 12.06
C ARG A 24 -2.30 16.83 12.69
N GLY A 25 -3.43 17.14 13.36
CA GLY A 25 -4.51 16.23 13.78
C GLY A 25 -4.13 14.98 14.62
N PRO A 26 -4.50 14.88 15.91
CA PRO A 26 -3.99 13.83 16.81
C PRO A 26 -4.44 12.41 16.46
N ALA A 27 -5.71 12.20 16.08
CA ALA A 27 -6.27 10.85 15.91
C ALA A 27 -5.69 10.10 14.69
N ILE A 28 -5.64 10.75 13.52
CA ILE A 28 -5.12 10.16 12.28
C ILE A 28 -3.61 9.89 12.40
N LYS A 29 -2.89 10.72 13.17
CA LYS A 29 -1.46 10.52 13.42
C LYS A 29 -1.19 9.27 14.27
N ILE A 30 -1.93 9.08 15.36
CA ILE A 30 -1.78 7.89 16.22
C ILE A 30 -2.07 6.61 15.43
N LEU A 31 -3.15 6.59 14.64
CA LEU A 31 -3.51 5.42 13.83
C LEU A 31 -2.43 5.12 12.77
N ARG A 32 -1.89 6.16 12.13
CA ARG A 32 -0.81 6.05 11.13
C ARG A 32 0.52 5.60 11.73
N ASP A 33 0.89 6.10 12.90
CA ASP A 33 2.11 5.68 13.60
C ASP A 33 2.01 4.24 14.09
N LEU A 34 0.84 3.82 14.57
CA LEU A 34 0.59 2.43 14.96
C LEU A 34 0.67 1.49 13.74
N ALA A 35 0.04 1.87 12.62
CA ALA A 35 0.10 1.13 11.36
C ALA A 35 1.53 1.04 10.79
N ARG A 36 2.37 2.07 10.98
CA ARG A 36 3.79 2.05 10.56
C ARG A 36 4.68 1.16 11.43
N ARG A 37 4.40 1.08 12.73
CA ARG A 37 5.23 0.30 13.67
C ARG A 37 4.99 -1.20 13.57
N ALA A 38 3.75 -1.63 13.35
CA ALA A 38 3.40 -3.05 13.29
C ALA A 38 2.25 -3.28 12.28
N PRO A 39 2.52 -3.15 10.97
CA PRO A 39 1.48 -3.23 9.94
C PRO A 39 0.72 -4.57 9.97
N LEU A 40 1.45 -5.67 10.19
CA LEU A 40 0.86 -7.01 10.27
C LEU A 40 -0.07 -7.15 11.48
N THR A 41 0.35 -6.69 12.66
CA THR A 41 -0.44 -6.78 13.90
C THR A 41 -1.70 -5.93 13.83
N VAL A 42 -1.61 -4.72 13.27
CA VAL A 42 -2.77 -3.85 13.09
C VAL A 42 -3.76 -4.46 12.10
N TYR A 43 -3.26 -4.99 10.98
CA TYR A 43 -4.10 -5.67 9.99
C TYR A 43 -4.81 -6.87 10.59
N LEU A 44 -4.05 -7.87 11.08
CA LEU A 44 -4.61 -9.09 11.66
C LEU A 44 -5.51 -8.80 12.86
N GLY A 45 -5.10 -7.89 13.74
CA GLY A 45 -5.88 -7.49 14.91
C GLY A 45 -7.22 -6.87 14.53
N SER A 46 -7.23 -5.97 13.54
CA SER A 46 -8.48 -5.36 13.04
C SER A 46 -9.39 -6.37 12.36
N THR A 47 -8.83 -7.31 11.58
CA THR A 47 -9.58 -8.38 10.92
C THR A 47 -10.19 -9.33 11.95
N VAL A 48 -9.43 -9.78 12.94
CA VAL A 48 -9.93 -10.67 14.01
C VAL A 48 -10.99 -9.98 14.86
N LEU A 49 -10.77 -8.72 15.22
CA LEU A 49 -11.75 -7.94 15.99
C LEU A 49 -13.07 -7.81 15.22
N LEU A 50 -13.00 -7.47 13.94
CA LEU A 50 -14.18 -7.29 13.11
C LEU A 50 -14.88 -8.62 12.82
N LEU A 51 -14.13 -9.69 12.58
CA LEU A 51 -14.67 -11.05 12.47
C LEU A 51 -15.41 -11.44 13.74
N ALA A 52 -14.82 -11.24 14.91
CA ALA A 52 -15.46 -11.53 16.18
C ALA A 52 -16.73 -10.69 16.38
N LEU A 53 -16.69 -9.40 16.03
CA LEU A 53 -17.83 -8.50 16.15
C LEU A 53 -19.00 -8.93 15.25
N LEU A 54 -18.73 -9.41 14.04
CA LEU A 54 -19.74 -9.85 13.08
C LEU A 54 -20.25 -11.26 13.38
N ALA A 55 -19.35 -12.23 13.61
CA ALA A 55 -19.71 -13.64 13.74
C ALA A 55 -20.30 -13.97 15.12
N GLN A 56 -19.75 -13.43 16.20
CA GLN A 56 -20.15 -13.78 17.57
C GLN A 56 -21.66 -13.58 17.87
N PRO A 57 -22.32 -12.46 17.52
CA PRO A 57 -23.75 -12.31 17.79
C PRO A 57 -24.60 -13.31 16.99
N LEU A 58 -24.21 -13.61 15.74
CA LEU A 58 -24.88 -14.60 14.88
C LEU A 58 -24.77 -16.01 15.49
N LEU A 59 -23.56 -16.41 15.89
CA LEU A 59 -23.29 -17.70 16.53
C LEU A 59 -24.08 -17.85 17.85
N ARG A 60 -24.14 -16.79 18.67
CA ARG A 60 -24.93 -16.78 19.91
C ARG A 60 -26.43 -16.88 19.66
N ALA A 61 -26.94 -16.26 18.59
CA ALA A 61 -28.35 -16.36 18.23
C ALA A 61 -28.72 -17.80 17.85
N VAL A 62 -27.85 -18.51 17.11
CA VAL A 62 -28.05 -19.92 16.76
C VAL A 62 -28.11 -20.81 18.01
N LEU A 63 -27.20 -20.60 18.97
CA LEU A 63 -27.23 -21.29 20.28
C LEU A 63 -28.52 -21.03 21.06
N ARG A 64 -28.99 -19.78 21.10
CA ARG A 64 -30.23 -19.41 21.80
C ARG A 64 -31.49 -20.03 21.20
N ASN A 65 -31.46 -20.37 19.91
CA ASN A 65 -32.56 -21.06 19.24
C ASN A 65 -32.57 -22.59 19.49
N GLY A 66 -31.76 -23.07 20.44
CA GLY A 66 -31.73 -24.49 20.82
C GLY A 66 -31.05 -25.40 19.79
N MET A 67 -30.36 -24.82 18.80
CA MET A 67 -29.56 -25.58 17.85
C MET A 67 -28.22 -25.91 18.48
N GLU A 68 -28.08 -27.14 18.97
CA GLU A 68 -26.88 -27.66 19.60
C GLU A 68 -26.28 -28.83 18.79
N GLY A 69 -25.02 -29.18 19.08
CA GLY A 69 -24.33 -30.30 18.43
C GLY A 69 -23.98 -30.07 16.95
N TRP A 70 -24.21 -31.07 16.10
CA TRP A 70 -23.78 -31.05 14.70
C TRP A 70 -24.49 -29.97 13.87
N ALA A 71 -25.76 -29.67 14.19
CA ALA A 71 -26.55 -28.65 13.50
C ALA A 71 -26.00 -27.24 13.74
N TRP A 72 -25.49 -26.98 14.94
CA TRP A 72 -24.77 -25.74 15.24
C TRP A 72 -23.47 -25.64 14.44
N ALA A 73 -22.67 -26.71 14.41
CA ALA A 73 -21.41 -26.74 13.68
C ALA A 73 -21.61 -26.51 12.17
N ALA A 74 -22.66 -27.09 11.60
CA ALA A 74 -23.03 -26.92 10.20
C ALA A 74 -23.37 -25.46 9.83
N ILE A 75 -23.94 -24.68 10.77
CA ILE A 75 -24.23 -23.25 10.58
C ILE A 75 -23.03 -22.36 10.95
N ALA A 76 -22.24 -22.76 11.94
CA ALA A 76 -21.08 -22.01 12.39
C ALA A 76 -20.05 -21.82 11.27
N VAL A 77 -19.79 -22.86 10.47
CA VAL A 77 -18.83 -22.82 9.35
C VAL A 77 -19.16 -21.72 8.33
N PRO A 78 -20.36 -21.68 7.71
CA PRO A 78 -20.70 -20.64 6.74
C PRO A 78 -20.78 -19.25 7.38
N VAL A 79 -21.26 -19.14 8.63
CA VAL A 79 -21.31 -17.84 9.34
C VAL A 79 -19.92 -17.26 9.52
N VAL A 80 -18.95 -18.07 9.97
CA VAL A 80 -17.56 -17.64 10.13
C VAL A 80 -16.95 -17.30 8.77
N LEU A 81 -17.20 -18.11 7.74
CA LEU A 81 -16.67 -17.88 6.40
C LEU A 81 -17.16 -16.54 5.81
N ILE A 82 -18.46 -16.30 5.81
CA ILE A 82 -19.06 -15.06 5.29
C ILE A 82 -18.60 -13.85 6.12
N SER A 83 -18.60 -13.97 7.45
CA SER A 83 -18.15 -12.89 8.33
C SER A 83 -16.66 -12.56 8.13
N SER A 84 -15.83 -13.56 7.84
CA SER A 84 -14.41 -13.36 7.57
C SER A 84 -14.18 -12.58 6.28
N GLN A 85 -14.91 -12.90 5.21
CA GLN A 85 -14.82 -12.18 3.95
C GLN A 85 -15.28 -10.71 4.09
N LEU A 86 -16.36 -10.48 4.83
CA LEU A 86 -16.83 -9.12 5.14
C LEU A 86 -15.81 -8.35 5.97
N ALA A 87 -15.25 -8.98 7.02
CA ALA A 87 -14.23 -8.36 7.86
C ALA A 87 -12.98 -7.98 7.07
N ILE A 88 -12.47 -8.90 6.25
CA ILE A 88 -11.30 -8.66 5.38
C ILE A 88 -11.59 -7.52 4.39
N SER A 89 -12.76 -7.53 3.75
CA SER A 89 -13.16 -6.50 2.78
C SER A 89 -13.24 -5.11 3.43
N LEU A 90 -13.85 -5.02 4.61
CA LEU A 90 -13.96 -3.77 5.36
C LEU A 90 -12.61 -3.25 5.83
N VAL A 91 -11.74 -4.14 6.34
CA VAL A 91 -10.38 -3.76 6.72
C VAL A 91 -9.60 -3.28 5.51
N ASN A 92 -9.65 -3.99 4.38
CA ASN A 92 -8.97 -3.58 3.15
C ASN A 92 -9.48 -2.22 2.66
N TRP A 93 -10.79 -1.98 2.69
CA TRP A 93 -11.37 -0.68 2.35
C TRP A 93 -10.90 0.43 3.30
N LEU A 94 -10.91 0.17 4.62
CA LEU A 94 -10.44 1.12 5.61
C LEU A 94 -8.95 1.45 5.42
N MET A 95 -8.13 0.45 5.10
CA MET A 95 -6.72 0.66 4.79
C MET A 95 -6.54 1.54 3.55
N SER A 96 -7.33 1.37 2.50
CA SER A 96 -7.28 2.24 1.32
C SER A 96 -7.62 3.70 1.63
N ILE A 97 -8.45 3.97 2.64
CA ILE A 97 -8.77 5.35 3.08
C ILE A 97 -7.67 5.92 3.98
N VAL A 98 -7.18 5.12 4.93
CA VAL A 98 -6.20 5.57 5.94
C VAL A 98 -4.79 5.68 5.35
N VAL A 99 -4.43 4.81 4.40
CA VAL A 99 -3.16 4.84 3.70
C VAL A 99 -3.20 5.95 2.65
N MET A 100 -2.86 7.16 3.08
CA MET A 100 -2.74 8.29 2.18
C MET A 100 -1.72 7.96 1.07
N PRO A 101 -2.07 8.14 -0.22
CA PRO A 101 -1.15 7.93 -1.33
C PRO A 101 0.12 8.75 -1.10
N ARG A 102 1.29 8.09 -1.11
CA ARG A 102 2.55 8.81 -1.06
C ARG A 102 2.77 9.42 -2.44
N MET A 103 2.63 10.75 -2.53
CA MET A 103 3.07 11.45 -3.73
C MET A 103 4.55 11.19 -3.92
N LEU A 104 4.91 10.68 -5.09
CA LEU A 104 6.30 10.43 -5.41
C LEU A 104 7.01 11.79 -5.50
N PRO A 105 8.09 12.03 -4.72
CA PRO A 105 8.84 13.26 -4.84
C PRO A 105 9.33 13.42 -6.28
N ARG A 106 9.06 14.57 -6.89
CA ARG A 106 9.54 14.90 -8.24
C ARG A 106 10.59 15.99 -8.13
N MET A 107 11.72 15.79 -8.80
CA MET A 107 12.70 16.83 -9.00
C MET A 107 12.26 17.69 -10.18
N ASP A 108 12.45 19.01 -10.08
CA ASP A 108 12.14 19.93 -11.17
C ASP A 108 13.32 19.97 -12.15
N TYR A 109 13.19 19.22 -13.25
CA TYR A 109 14.09 19.28 -14.41
C TYR A 109 13.37 19.80 -15.65
N SER A 110 12.43 20.74 -15.48
CA SER A 110 11.63 21.28 -16.59
C SER A 110 12.47 21.99 -17.66
N ARG A 111 13.72 22.34 -17.35
CA ARG A 111 14.69 22.96 -18.27
C ARG A 111 15.73 21.97 -18.82
N GLY A 112 15.56 20.67 -18.58
CA GLY A 112 16.50 19.61 -18.95
C GLY A 112 17.44 19.20 -17.81
N LEU A 113 18.16 18.10 -18.02
CA LEU A 113 19.08 17.51 -17.05
C LEU A 113 20.46 18.17 -17.12
N PRO A 114 21.06 18.59 -16.00
CA PRO A 114 22.45 19.04 -16.00
C PRO A 114 23.45 17.87 -16.19
N PRO A 115 24.67 18.15 -16.68
CA PRO A 115 25.69 17.11 -16.93
C PRO A 115 26.06 16.27 -15.70
N ALA A 116 25.91 16.82 -14.50
CA ALA A 116 26.21 16.15 -13.24
C ALA A 116 25.21 15.02 -12.89
N VAL A 117 24.02 15.01 -13.52
CA VAL A 117 22.94 14.03 -13.25
C VAL A 117 22.52 13.28 -14.51
N ARG A 118 23.51 12.91 -15.34
CA ARG A 118 23.28 12.03 -16.50
C ARG A 118 22.52 10.78 -16.06
N THR A 119 21.39 10.54 -16.71
CA THR A 119 20.39 9.57 -16.29
C THR A 119 20.19 8.52 -17.37
N LEU A 120 20.16 7.25 -16.97
CA LEU A 120 19.80 6.12 -17.83
C LEU A 120 18.44 5.57 -17.40
N VAL A 121 17.49 5.54 -18.32
CA VAL A 121 16.17 4.93 -18.13
C VAL A 121 16.27 3.45 -18.47
N VAL A 122 16.01 2.61 -17.48
CA VAL A 122 15.98 1.14 -17.63
C VAL A 122 14.55 0.65 -17.44
N VAL A 123 14.09 -0.19 -18.35
CA VAL A 123 12.70 -0.64 -18.41
C VAL A 123 12.66 -2.15 -18.20
N PRO A 124 12.24 -2.64 -17.02
CA PRO A 124 12.15 -4.07 -16.81
C PRO A 124 11.07 -4.66 -17.73
N ALA A 125 11.45 -5.64 -18.54
CA ALA A 125 10.57 -6.34 -19.46
C ALA A 125 10.77 -7.86 -19.34
N MET A 126 9.67 -8.61 -19.45
CA MET A 126 9.73 -10.07 -19.62
C MET A 126 9.72 -10.37 -21.12
N LEU A 127 10.77 -11.04 -21.60
CA LEU A 127 10.90 -11.45 -23.00
C LEU A 127 10.52 -12.92 -23.10
N THR A 128 9.25 -13.18 -23.45
CA THR A 128 8.71 -14.53 -23.57
C THR A 128 8.88 -15.09 -24.98
N CYS A 129 8.94 -14.21 -25.98
CA CYS A 129 9.17 -14.56 -27.38
C CYS A 129 10.00 -13.49 -28.10
N ALA A 130 10.49 -13.81 -29.30
CA ALA A 130 11.31 -12.88 -30.10
C ALA A 130 10.57 -11.59 -30.51
N GLN A 131 9.24 -11.63 -30.60
CA GLN A 131 8.42 -10.47 -30.96
C GLN A 131 8.43 -9.41 -29.84
N ASP A 132 8.56 -9.83 -28.58
CA ASP A 132 8.61 -8.94 -27.42
C ASP A 132 9.83 -8.00 -27.49
N VAL A 133 10.94 -8.45 -28.09
CA VAL A 133 12.15 -7.65 -28.27
C VAL A 133 11.89 -6.48 -29.21
N GLY A 134 11.22 -6.74 -30.34
CA GLY A 134 10.85 -5.71 -31.30
C GLY A 134 9.90 -4.67 -30.69
N ALA A 135 8.85 -5.15 -30.02
CA ALA A 135 7.89 -4.27 -29.34
C ALA A 135 8.55 -3.41 -28.24
N LEU A 136 9.51 -3.97 -27.48
CA LEU A 136 10.26 -3.23 -26.48
C LEU A 136 11.17 -2.17 -27.12
N ALA A 137 11.86 -2.51 -28.21
CA ALA A 137 12.71 -1.58 -28.94
C ALA A 137 11.92 -0.39 -29.49
N ASP A 138 10.77 -0.66 -30.14
CA ASP A 138 9.87 0.38 -30.64
C ASP A 138 9.38 1.29 -29.50
N ALA A 139 9.00 0.70 -28.35
CA ALA A 139 8.56 1.46 -27.19
C ALA A 139 9.68 2.33 -26.59
N LEU A 140 10.93 1.84 -26.58
CA LEU A 140 12.10 2.62 -26.16
C LEU A 140 12.37 3.77 -27.14
N GLU A 141 12.25 3.54 -28.44
CA GLU A 141 12.42 4.58 -29.46
C GLU A 141 11.38 5.69 -29.31
N VAL A 142 10.10 5.35 -29.15
CA VAL A 142 9.03 6.34 -28.92
C VAL A 142 9.34 7.20 -27.69
N ARG A 143 9.82 6.59 -26.59
CA ARG A 143 10.15 7.32 -25.35
C ARG A 143 11.41 8.17 -25.49
N PHE A 144 12.40 7.72 -26.24
CA PHE A 144 13.57 8.51 -26.59
C PHE A 144 13.18 9.73 -27.44
N LEU A 145 12.36 9.54 -28.47
CA LEU A 145 11.91 10.63 -29.35
C LEU A 145 11.00 11.62 -28.63
N ALA A 146 10.16 11.17 -27.71
CA ALA A 146 9.31 12.04 -26.90
C ALA A 146 10.09 12.80 -25.81
N ASN A 147 11.25 12.31 -25.37
CA ASN A 147 12.05 12.89 -24.29
C ASN A 147 13.49 13.12 -24.73
N ARG A 148 13.69 14.00 -25.73
CA ARG A 148 15.04 14.32 -26.22
C ARG A 148 15.75 15.25 -25.26
N ASP A 149 16.66 14.69 -24.46
CA ASP A 149 17.60 15.42 -23.61
C ASP A 149 19.01 14.84 -23.80
N PRO A 150 20.07 15.66 -23.99
CA PRO A 150 21.44 15.17 -24.22
C PRO A 150 22.00 14.30 -23.10
N HIS A 151 21.45 14.42 -21.89
CA HIS A 151 21.89 13.72 -20.69
C HIS A 151 20.88 12.64 -20.24
N LEU A 152 19.86 12.36 -21.05
CA LEU A 152 18.91 11.26 -20.84
C LEU A 152 19.16 10.16 -21.87
N HIS A 153 19.46 8.97 -21.36
CA HIS A 153 19.72 7.78 -22.16
C HIS A 153 18.67 6.71 -21.86
N PHE A 154 18.45 5.79 -22.80
CA PHE A 154 17.52 4.67 -22.68
C PHE A 154 18.26 3.37 -22.96
N ALA A 155 18.01 2.34 -22.16
CA ALA A 155 18.56 0.99 -22.30
C ALA A 155 17.49 -0.09 -22.09
#